data_AF-A0A9X1QMJ1-F1
#
_entry.id   AF-A0A9X1QMJ1-F1
#
_cell.length_a   1.000
_cell.length_b   1.000
_cell.length_c   1.000
_cell.angle_alpha   90.00
_cell.angle_beta   90.00
_cell.angle_gamma   90.00
#
_symmetry.space_group_name_H-M   'P 1'
#
loop_
_entity.id
_entity.type
_entity.pdbx_description
1 polymer ?
#
loop_
_entity_poly.entity_id
_entity_poly.type
_entity_poly.pdbx_seq_one_letter_code
_entity_poly.pdbx_strand_id
1 'polypeptide(L)'
;MTSVLATLFLPVASNGLPPLGGRLFAAYRIAWWALFALAVLAASYALFEPGTHALILGLRLTKSIVLIAVSSILFRRRRTDPVAAMLGLSFLLWTASSSVDFAGTASAWPILLDRCRFLLFAFALLLFPDGQWAPRWTRAVAAAILLVFLIGILEALDLLPTRAFLPLAIGCVLMTLTALMARYKALSSYMAKQQLKWVALGLVAGIALILAARAGAAITTRTTMPMSGTIVLEALFQLGIVVIALGFLTSLLRYRLYDAETAISRSAAYAGLTLALVAIFAGSEAIIQALGQRYFGPDIGDLSGGIAAAIAAALLTPLHSRISGWAEAHFQKDLMGLRSELPDLLSALSGTSSIERMGSAVLPRIEQAIHSTRIALVVEGRLASICGMPKPAGQRWLRRWQAPAAIELLDQDDDEHFPVRMALRSPFGAVCGWLLLGPRPDQSLYGKDELDALAAIAPALQRTVFSVVEREREQNITLASLQRLTAKVSEIEAANGLSRNRSSSI
;
A
#
# COMPACT_ATOMS: atom_id res chain seq x y z
N MET A 1 -38.28 14.47 -40.58
CA MET A 1 -37.49 13.24 -40.82
C MET A 1 -36.01 13.65 -40.84
N THR A 2 -35.43 13.91 -39.66
CA THR A 2 -34.59 12.97 -38.88
C THR A 2 -33.19 12.80 -39.48
N SER A 3 -32.24 13.66 -39.12
CA SER A 3 -30.79 13.36 -39.04
C SER A 3 -29.88 14.59 -38.77
N VAL A 4 -29.98 15.24 -37.60
CA VAL A 4 -28.87 16.13 -37.12
C VAL A 4 -28.63 16.07 -35.58
N LEU A 5 -29.41 15.32 -34.81
CA LEU A 5 -29.23 15.24 -33.35
C LEU A 5 -28.32 14.10 -32.90
N ALA A 6 -27.03 14.18 -33.22
CA ALA A 6 -26.01 13.35 -32.58
C ALA A 6 -24.74 14.18 -32.33
N THR A 7 -24.17 14.02 -31.14
CA THR A 7 -22.88 14.56 -30.66
C THR A 7 -22.84 15.98 -30.09
N LEU A 8 -23.60 16.20 -29.02
CA LEU A 8 -23.21 17.10 -27.94
C LEU A 8 -23.30 16.32 -26.61
N PHE A 9 -22.40 15.35 -26.45
CA PHE A 9 -22.03 14.85 -25.12
C PHE A 9 -21.32 16.01 -24.42
N LEU A 10 -22.09 16.82 -23.70
CA LEU A 10 -21.56 17.73 -22.68
C LEU A 10 -20.63 16.91 -21.76
N PRO A 11 -19.36 17.31 -21.58
CA PRO A 11 -18.52 16.68 -20.58
C PRO A 11 -19.21 16.91 -19.23
N VAL A 12 -19.50 15.82 -18.52
CA VAL A 12 -19.93 15.86 -17.12
C VAL A 12 -18.98 16.81 -16.41
N ALA A 13 -19.49 17.94 -15.91
CA ALA A 13 -18.69 18.93 -15.20
C ALA A 13 -18.02 18.24 -14.01
N SER A 14 -16.76 17.86 -14.16
CA SER A 14 -15.99 17.25 -13.10
C SER A 14 -15.86 18.30 -12.00
N ASN A 15 -16.44 18.06 -10.82
CA ASN A 15 -16.29 18.89 -9.62
C ASN A 15 -14.86 18.89 -9.04
N GLY A 16 -13.84 18.66 -9.87
CA GLY A 16 -12.43 18.58 -9.50
C GLY A 16 -11.54 19.40 -10.42
N LEU A 17 -10.29 19.60 -9.99
CA LEU A 17 -9.29 20.33 -10.77
C LEU A 17 -9.04 19.62 -12.12
N PRO A 18 -9.03 20.35 -13.24
CA PRO A 18 -8.70 19.75 -14.53
C PRO A 18 -7.25 19.24 -14.51
N PRO A 19 -6.96 18.13 -15.22
CA PRO A 19 -5.59 17.65 -15.37
C PRO A 19 -4.71 18.74 -15.99
N LEU A 20 -3.45 18.81 -15.59
CA LEU A 20 -2.50 19.81 -16.08
C LEU A 20 -2.24 19.57 -17.58
N GLY A 21 -2.84 20.42 -18.43
CA GLY A 21 -2.70 20.39 -19.88
C GLY A 21 -2.24 21.74 -20.45
N GLY A 22 -1.61 21.70 -21.62
CA GLY A 22 -1.24 22.91 -22.39
C GLY A 22 -0.31 23.87 -21.63
N ARG A 23 -0.73 25.15 -21.54
CA ARG A 23 0.06 26.24 -20.94
C ARG A 23 0.35 26.05 -19.45
N LEU A 24 -0.60 25.47 -18.69
CA LEU A 24 -0.43 25.21 -17.26
C LEU A 24 0.66 24.15 -16.99
N PHE A 25 0.75 23.14 -17.85
CA PHE A 25 1.80 22.14 -17.76
C PHE A 25 3.19 22.73 -18.06
N ALA A 26 3.29 23.63 -19.04
CA ALA A 26 4.54 24.34 -19.33
C ALA A 26 4.98 25.24 -18.16
N ALA A 27 4.05 26.01 -17.58
CA ALA A 27 4.32 26.84 -16.40
C ALA A 27 4.78 25.98 -15.20
N TYR A 28 4.12 24.85 -14.94
CA TYR A 28 4.52 23.90 -13.92
C TYR A 28 5.94 23.36 -14.15
N ARG A 29 6.30 22.99 -15.39
CA ARG A 29 7.66 22.52 -15.71
C ARG A 29 8.72 23.57 -15.43
N ILE A 30 8.47 24.83 -15.79
CA ILE A 30 9.39 25.93 -15.53
C ILE A 30 9.55 26.15 -14.03
N ALA A 31 8.43 26.22 -13.30
CA ALA A 31 8.44 26.37 -11.84
C ALA A 31 9.17 25.21 -11.15
N TRP A 32 8.96 23.97 -11.63
CA TRP A 32 9.62 22.79 -11.08
C TRP A 32 11.13 22.84 -11.28
N TRP A 33 11.62 23.16 -12.48
CA TRP A 33 13.06 23.28 -12.73
C TRP A 33 13.70 24.43 -11.96
N ALA A 34 13.01 25.57 -11.84
CA ALA A 34 13.49 26.70 -11.04
C ALA A 34 13.62 26.33 -9.55
N LEU A 35 12.60 25.69 -8.97
CA LEU A 35 12.64 25.25 -7.58
C LEU A 35 13.60 24.08 -7.35
N PHE A 36 13.79 23.20 -8.34
CA PHE A 36 14.77 22.13 -8.28
C PHE A 36 16.19 22.71 -8.23
N ALA A 37 16.50 23.66 -9.10
CA ALA A 37 17.78 24.37 -9.09
C ALA A 37 17.99 25.10 -7.74
N LEU A 38 16.96 25.81 -7.26
CA LEU A 38 17.02 26.49 -5.96
C LEU A 38 17.26 25.51 -4.79
N ALA A 39 16.57 24.37 -4.77
CA ALA A 39 16.72 23.36 -3.73
C ALA A 39 18.11 22.72 -3.75
N VAL A 40 18.66 22.43 -4.94
CA VAL A 40 20.02 21.89 -5.10
C VAL A 40 21.06 22.93 -4.68
N LEU A 41 20.89 24.20 -5.07
CA LEU A 41 21.76 25.29 -4.66
C LEU A 41 21.74 25.49 -3.15
N ALA A 42 20.57 25.50 -2.52
CA ALA A 42 20.42 25.62 -1.07
C ALA A 42 21.07 24.43 -0.33
N ALA A 43 20.87 23.20 -0.82
CA ALA A 43 21.51 22.01 -0.26
C ALA A 43 23.04 22.01 -0.45
N SER A 44 23.53 22.55 -1.58
CA SER A 44 24.96 22.68 -1.86
C SER A 44 25.59 23.78 -0.99
N TYR A 45 24.88 24.90 -0.79
CA TYR A 45 25.33 26.00 0.06
C TYR A 45 25.50 25.56 1.52
N ALA A 46 24.62 24.67 2.00
CA ALA A 46 24.71 24.11 3.36
C ALA A 46 26.06 23.43 3.65
N LEU A 47 26.77 22.92 2.62
CA LEU A 47 28.11 22.34 2.79
C LEU A 47 29.19 23.36 3.17
N PHE A 48 28.95 24.63 2.85
CA PHE A 48 29.90 25.73 3.07
C PHE A 48 29.54 26.57 4.30
N GLU A 49 28.48 26.21 5.03
CA GLU A 49 27.98 26.98 6.17
C GLU A 49 28.87 26.76 7.41
N PRO A 50 29.65 27.77 7.84
CA PRO A 50 30.59 27.61 8.94
C PRO A 50 29.85 27.47 10.28
N GLY A 51 30.25 26.48 11.09
CA GLY A 51 29.73 26.30 12.45
C GLY A 51 28.63 25.25 12.61
N THR A 52 28.18 24.58 11.54
CA THR A 52 27.29 23.42 11.66
C THR A 52 28.07 22.15 11.97
N HIS A 53 27.60 21.36 12.95
CA HIS A 53 28.18 20.06 13.25
C HIS A 53 27.99 19.10 12.06
N ALA A 54 29.04 18.34 11.71
CA ALA A 54 29.05 17.44 10.56
C ALA A 54 27.87 16.44 10.52
N LEU A 55 27.45 15.93 11.68
CA LEU A 55 26.31 15.01 11.78
C LEU A 55 24.96 15.70 11.48
N ILE A 56 24.77 16.93 11.95
CA ILE A 56 23.56 17.73 11.67
C ILE A 56 23.48 18.04 10.18
N LEU A 57 24.61 18.44 9.59
CA LEU A 57 24.73 18.68 8.15
C LEU A 57 24.40 17.40 7.36
N GLY A 58 24.95 16.25 7.75
CA GLY A 58 24.64 14.95 7.14
C GLY A 58 23.15 14.61 7.18
N LEU A 59 22.47 14.85 8.31
CA LEU A 59 21.02 14.64 8.44
C LEU A 59 20.21 15.55 7.51
N ARG A 60 20.55 16.85 7.46
CA ARG A 60 19.88 17.83 6.58
C ARG A 60 20.06 17.48 5.11
N LEU A 61 21.28 17.13 4.69
CA LEU A 61 21.59 16.70 3.32
C LEU A 61 20.84 15.43 2.94
N THR A 62 20.82 14.43 3.84
CA THR A 62 20.07 13.18 3.62
C THR A 62 18.59 13.47 3.39
N LYS A 63 17.97 14.30 4.23
CA LYS A 63 16.58 14.75 4.06
C LYS A 63 16.39 15.49 2.74
N SER A 64 17.32 16.36 2.34
CA SER A 64 17.25 17.11 1.09
C SER A 64 17.31 16.19 -0.14
N ILE A 65 18.22 15.20 -0.14
CA ILE A 65 18.33 14.19 -1.20
C ILE A 65 17.01 13.43 -1.34
N VAL A 66 16.43 12.97 -0.23
CA VAL A 66 15.17 12.22 -0.23
C VAL A 66 14.01 13.07 -0.77
N LEU A 67 13.86 14.31 -0.33
CA LEU A 67 12.76 15.18 -0.80
C LEU A 67 12.90 15.55 -2.28
N ILE A 68 14.12 15.80 -2.75
CA ILE A 68 14.41 16.04 -4.16
C ILE A 68 14.08 14.78 -4.99
N ALA A 69 14.45 13.60 -4.50
CA ALA A 69 14.12 12.33 -5.15
C ALA A 69 12.61 12.10 -5.22
N VAL A 70 11.89 12.29 -4.11
CA VAL A 70 10.42 12.20 -4.04
C VAL A 70 9.78 13.15 -5.06
N SER A 71 10.19 14.43 -5.07
CA SER A 71 9.66 15.43 -6.01
C SER A 71 9.96 15.07 -7.47
N SER A 72 11.16 14.57 -7.76
CA SER A 72 11.57 14.12 -9.09
C SER A 72 10.78 12.90 -9.58
N ILE A 73 10.49 11.96 -8.68
CA ILE A 73 9.68 10.79 -8.99
C ILE A 73 8.22 11.20 -9.26
N LEU A 74 7.63 12.07 -8.45
CA LEU A 74 6.29 12.62 -8.68
C LEU A 74 6.23 13.38 -10.01
N PHE A 75 7.22 14.22 -10.29
CA PHE A 75 7.31 14.95 -11.55
C PHE A 75 7.42 14.01 -12.76
N ARG A 76 8.14 12.89 -12.66
CA ARG A 76 8.26 11.94 -13.79
C ARG A 76 7.01 11.07 -13.96
N ARG A 77 6.44 10.54 -12.87
CA ARG A 77 5.37 9.53 -12.92
C ARG A 77 3.94 10.10 -12.89
N ARG A 78 3.74 11.34 -12.40
CA ARG A 78 2.42 11.97 -12.19
C ARG A 78 2.36 13.38 -12.81
N ARG A 79 2.84 13.54 -14.04
CA ARG A 79 2.98 14.83 -14.75
C ARG A 79 1.70 15.65 -14.88
N THR A 80 0.57 14.98 -15.05
CA THR A 80 -0.73 15.60 -15.35
C THR A 80 -1.61 15.77 -14.10
N ASP A 81 -1.16 15.26 -12.95
CA ASP A 81 -1.91 15.26 -11.69
C ASP A 81 -1.62 16.54 -10.90
N PRO A 82 -2.60 17.45 -10.71
CA PRO A 82 -2.38 18.73 -10.05
C PRO A 82 -1.98 18.57 -8.58
N VAL A 83 -2.50 17.55 -7.88
CA VAL A 83 -2.19 17.34 -6.46
C VAL A 83 -0.74 16.88 -6.29
N ALA A 84 -0.28 15.96 -7.15
CA ALA A 84 1.12 15.52 -7.17
C ALA A 84 2.09 16.67 -7.51
N ALA A 85 1.69 17.56 -8.42
CA ALA A 85 2.45 18.76 -8.77
C ALA A 85 2.61 19.72 -7.57
N MET A 86 1.52 20.01 -6.86
CA MET A 86 1.55 20.88 -5.67
C MET A 86 2.44 20.28 -4.56
N LEU A 87 2.36 18.98 -4.32
CA LEU A 87 3.22 18.28 -3.35
C LEU A 87 4.69 18.33 -3.78
N GLY A 88 4.98 18.04 -5.05
CA GLY A 88 6.33 18.08 -5.60
C GLY A 88 7.00 19.45 -5.44
N LEU A 89 6.27 20.54 -5.74
CA LEU A 89 6.76 21.90 -5.52
C LEU A 89 6.92 22.21 -4.02
N SER A 90 5.99 21.75 -3.18
CA SER A 90 6.07 21.96 -1.73
C SER A 90 7.30 21.30 -1.10
N PHE A 91 7.69 20.11 -1.56
CA PHE A 91 8.89 19.41 -1.06
C PHE A 91 10.19 20.08 -1.51
N LEU A 92 10.22 20.66 -2.72
CA LEU A 92 11.36 21.47 -3.18
C LEU A 92 11.49 22.76 -2.38
N LEU A 93 10.37 23.46 -2.12
CA LEU A 93 10.38 24.64 -1.25
C LEU A 93 10.81 24.31 0.18
N TRP A 94 10.36 23.18 0.73
CA TRP A 94 10.81 22.72 2.05
C TRP A 94 12.32 22.46 2.05
N THR A 95 12.84 21.88 0.97
CA THR A 95 14.28 21.67 0.83
C THR A 95 15.04 22.99 0.78
N ALA A 96 14.57 23.95 -0.02
CA ALA A 96 15.18 25.27 -0.11
C ALA A 96 15.14 26.04 1.23
N SER A 97 14.02 25.98 1.97
CA SER A 97 13.83 26.75 3.20
C SER A 97 14.49 26.13 4.43
N SER A 98 14.70 24.81 4.46
CA SER A 98 15.18 24.08 5.65
C SER A 98 16.63 23.61 5.55
N SER A 99 17.30 23.75 4.39
CA SER A 99 18.69 23.29 4.24
C SER A 99 19.72 24.30 4.73
N VAL A 100 19.36 25.57 4.81
CA VAL A 100 20.26 26.68 5.18
C VAL A 100 19.75 27.29 6.47
N ASP A 101 20.64 27.57 7.43
CA ASP A 101 20.27 28.30 8.64
C ASP A 101 20.22 29.80 8.35
N PHE A 102 19.02 30.29 8.06
CA PHE A 102 18.79 31.72 7.86
C PHE A 102 18.86 32.56 9.15
N ALA A 103 19.18 31.94 10.28
CA ALA A 103 19.29 32.58 11.58
C ALA A 103 20.38 33.66 11.55
N GLY A 104 19.96 34.93 11.56
CA GLY A 104 20.85 36.09 11.49
C GLY A 104 20.80 36.87 10.17
N THR A 105 20.15 36.35 9.13
CA THR A 105 19.84 37.14 7.93
C THR A 105 18.56 37.94 8.14
N ALA A 106 18.60 39.27 8.02
CA ALA A 106 17.42 40.14 8.08
C ALA A 106 16.52 40.01 6.82
N SER A 107 16.56 38.86 6.14
CA SER A 107 15.91 38.66 4.85
C SER A 107 14.51 38.05 5.03
N ALA A 108 13.51 38.63 4.37
CA ALA A 108 12.14 38.09 4.36
C ALA A 108 12.01 36.79 3.54
N TRP A 109 13.01 36.48 2.71
CA TRP A 109 12.99 35.38 1.74
C TRP A 109 12.65 34.01 2.33
N PRO A 110 13.25 33.56 3.44
CA PRO A 110 12.99 32.23 4.02
C PRO A 110 11.57 32.10 4.55
N ILE A 111 11.05 33.19 5.12
CA ILE A 111 9.69 33.27 5.64
C ILE A 111 8.70 33.17 4.48
N LEU A 112 8.94 33.90 3.38
CA LEU A 112 8.12 33.84 2.16
C LEU A 112 8.10 32.45 1.54
N LEU A 113 9.26 31.77 1.47
CA LEU A 113 9.35 30.38 0.99
C LEU A 113 8.52 29.44 1.87
N ASP A 114 8.56 29.61 3.20
CA ASP A 114 7.76 28.83 4.13
C ASP A 114 6.25 29.07 3.96
N ARG A 115 5.83 30.31 3.69
CA ARG A 115 4.42 30.63 3.41
C ARG A 115 3.94 30.01 2.10
N CYS A 116 4.77 30.07 1.05
CA CYS A 116 4.47 29.43 -0.23
C CYS A 116 4.39 27.91 -0.10
N ARG A 117 5.30 27.31 0.68
CA ARG A 117 5.30 25.89 1.02
C ARG A 117 3.99 25.49 1.72
N PHE A 118 3.60 26.26 2.75
CA PHE A 118 2.35 26.01 3.49
C PHE A 118 1.13 26.04 2.56
N LEU A 119 1.03 27.06 1.70
CA LEU A 119 -0.08 27.18 0.74
C LEU A 119 -0.18 25.93 -0.14
N LEU A 120 0.92 25.55 -0.80
CA LEU A 120 0.93 24.41 -1.72
C LEU A 120 0.63 23.09 -1.00
N PHE A 121 1.22 22.88 0.17
CA PHE A 121 1.03 21.65 0.94
C PHE A 121 -0.40 21.54 1.50
N ALA A 122 -0.94 22.62 2.08
CA ALA A 122 -2.29 22.62 2.65
C ALA A 122 -3.37 22.45 1.57
N PHE A 123 -3.22 23.10 0.41
CA PHE A 123 -4.12 22.87 -0.73
C PHE A 123 -4.01 21.44 -1.24
N ALA A 124 -2.79 20.90 -1.38
CA ALA A 124 -2.62 19.53 -1.82
C ALA A 124 -3.29 18.54 -0.87
N LEU A 125 -3.12 18.71 0.46
CA LEU A 125 -3.77 17.89 1.48
C LEU A 125 -5.30 17.99 1.42
N LEU A 126 -5.84 19.20 1.20
CA LEU A 126 -7.27 19.43 1.07
C LEU A 126 -7.89 18.79 -0.18
N LEU A 127 -7.14 18.72 -1.28
CA LEU A 127 -7.58 18.19 -2.58
C LEU A 127 -7.25 16.71 -2.78
N PHE A 128 -6.45 16.12 -1.88
CA PHE A 128 -6.03 14.72 -1.93
C PHE A 128 -7.22 13.74 -1.77
N PRO A 129 -7.37 12.68 -2.60
CA PRO A 129 -6.45 12.17 -3.63
C PRO A 129 -6.83 12.58 -5.06
N ASP A 130 -8.11 12.84 -5.34
CA ASP A 130 -8.64 12.95 -6.71
C ASP A 130 -8.80 14.40 -7.21
N GLY A 131 -8.36 15.39 -6.44
CA GLY A 131 -8.49 16.81 -6.81
C GLY A 131 -9.93 17.34 -6.76
N GLN A 132 -10.86 16.60 -6.15
CA GLN A 132 -12.28 16.94 -6.10
C GLN A 132 -12.64 17.80 -4.88
N TRP A 133 -13.53 18.76 -5.09
CA TRP A 133 -14.06 19.65 -4.07
C TRP A 133 -15.20 18.98 -3.27
N ALA A 134 -14.89 17.90 -2.56
CA ALA A 134 -15.86 17.14 -1.75
C ALA A 134 -15.37 16.98 -0.31
N PRO A 135 -16.16 17.34 0.73
CA PRO A 135 -17.49 17.95 0.70
C PRO A 135 -17.46 19.46 0.34
N ARG A 136 -18.62 20.10 0.09
CA ARG A 136 -18.70 21.50 -0.39
C ARG A 136 -18.02 22.54 0.52
N TRP A 137 -17.93 22.27 1.83
CA TRP A 137 -17.26 23.15 2.80
C TRP A 137 -15.73 23.20 2.60
N THR A 138 -15.14 22.28 1.84
CA THR A 138 -13.71 22.32 1.46
C THR A 138 -13.35 23.61 0.72
N ARG A 139 -14.28 24.22 -0.03
CA ARG A 139 -14.05 25.52 -0.67
C ARG A 139 -13.88 26.65 0.35
N ALA A 140 -14.63 26.61 1.45
CA ALA A 140 -14.47 27.58 2.54
C ALA A 140 -13.12 27.39 3.25
N VAL A 141 -12.67 26.14 3.42
CA VAL A 141 -11.33 25.85 3.96
C VAL A 141 -10.23 26.33 3.01
N ALA A 142 -10.38 26.15 1.70
CA ALA A 142 -9.44 26.68 0.72
C ALA A 142 -9.36 28.21 0.77
N ALA A 143 -10.50 28.89 0.90
CA ALA A 143 -10.55 30.34 1.08
C ALA A 143 -9.86 30.77 2.39
N ALA A 144 -10.07 30.02 3.48
CA ALA A 144 -9.38 30.26 4.75
C ALA A 144 -7.86 30.07 4.63
N ILE A 145 -7.39 29.01 3.95
CA ILE A 145 -5.96 28.79 3.69
C ILE A 145 -5.36 29.95 2.90
N LEU A 146 -6.07 30.44 1.87
CA LEU A 146 -5.62 31.59 1.08
C LEU A 146 -5.56 32.88 1.92
N LEU A 147 -6.55 33.11 2.77
CA LEU A 147 -6.56 34.25 3.69
C LEU A 147 -5.38 34.18 4.68
N VAL A 148 -5.13 33.02 5.27
CA VAL A 148 -4.01 32.80 6.19
C VAL A 148 -2.67 32.97 5.47
N PHE A 149 -2.56 32.54 4.22
CA PHE A 149 -1.38 32.79 3.38
C PHE A 149 -1.15 34.28 3.14
N LEU A 150 -2.20 35.05 2.81
CA LEU A 150 -2.11 36.50 2.63
C LEU A 150 -1.68 37.21 3.92
N ILE A 151 -2.29 36.86 5.06
CA ILE A 151 -1.87 37.36 6.38
C ILE A 151 -0.40 37.01 6.62
N GLY A 152 0.02 35.79 6.31
CA GLY A 152 1.41 35.34 6.46
C GLY A 152 2.40 36.10 5.58
N ILE A 153 2.01 36.54 4.38
CA ILE A 153 2.85 37.40 3.52
C ILE A 153 2.97 38.79 4.13
N LEU A 154 1.85 39.37 4.60
CA LEU A 154 1.85 40.71 5.20
C LEU A 154 2.70 40.73 6.49
N GLU A 155 2.61 39.70 7.33
CA GLU A 155 3.49 39.52 8.49
C GLU A 155 4.96 39.33 8.08
N ALA A 156 5.24 38.60 6.99
CA ALA A 156 6.61 38.39 6.51
C ALA A 156 7.28 39.67 5.94
N LEU A 157 6.48 40.64 5.52
CA LEU A 157 6.93 41.94 5.00
C LEU A 157 6.92 43.03 6.08
N ASP A 158 6.72 42.68 7.36
CA ASP A 158 6.58 43.60 8.50
C ASP A 158 5.46 44.65 8.32
N LEU A 159 4.47 44.37 7.45
CA LEU A 159 3.31 45.24 7.23
C LEU A 159 2.23 45.04 8.32
N LEU A 160 2.27 43.91 9.03
CA LEU A 160 1.41 43.60 10.17
C LEU A 160 2.26 43.17 11.36
N PRO A 161 2.15 43.83 12.53
CA PRO A 161 2.91 43.46 13.73
C PRO A 161 2.32 42.25 14.48
N THR A 162 1.38 41.52 13.87
CA THR A 162 0.74 40.34 14.46
C THR A 162 1.61 39.09 14.27
N ARG A 163 1.46 38.11 15.17
CA ARG A 163 2.06 36.76 15.02
C ARG A 163 0.95 35.70 14.88
N ALA A 164 -0.07 36.04 14.10
CA ALA A 164 -1.29 35.27 13.98
C ALA A 164 -1.18 34.14 12.95
N PHE A 165 -0.19 34.17 12.04
CA PHE A 165 -0.04 33.15 11.01
C PHE A 165 0.02 31.73 11.60
N LEU A 166 0.88 31.48 12.59
CA LEU A 166 1.12 30.13 13.12
C LEU A 166 -0.13 29.48 13.74
N PRO A 167 -0.87 30.12 14.68
CA PRO A 167 -2.09 29.53 15.22
C PRO A 167 -3.19 29.37 14.15
N LEU A 168 -3.32 30.31 13.21
CA LEU A 168 -4.29 30.21 12.11
C LEU A 168 -3.94 29.08 11.13
N ALA A 169 -2.66 28.88 10.84
CA ALA A 169 -2.16 27.81 9.99
C ALA A 169 -2.43 26.44 10.62
N ILE A 170 -2.22 26.29 11.94
CA ILE A 170 -2.57 25.07 12.68
C ILE A 170 -4.07 24.80 12.57
N GLY A 171 -4.91 25.81 12.78
CA GLY A 171 -6.35 25.70 12.62
C GLY A 171 -6.76 25.24 11.21
N CYS A 172 -6.14 25.79 10.17
CA CYS A 172 -6.36 25.36 8.78
C CYS A 172 -5.94 23.90 8.56
N VAL A 173 -4.78 23.47 9.08
CA VAL A 173 -4.33 22.08 8.97
C VAL A 173 -5.30 21.13 9.65
N LEU A 174 -5.77 21.45 10.86
CA LEU A 174 -6.79 20.66 11.56
C LEU A 174 -8.09 20.57 10.75
N MET A 175 -8.52 21.66 10.11
CA MET A 175 -9.68 21.65 9.21
C MET A 175 -9.47 20.83 7.93
N THR A 176 -8.25 20.82 7.38
CA THR A 176 -7.92 19.91 6.25
C THR A 176 -7.91 18.44 6.66
N LEU A 177 -7.49 18.14 7.89
CA LEU A 177 -7.51 16.80 8.45
C LEU A 177 -8.94 16.30 8.67
N THR A 178 -9.83 17.15 9.22
CA THR A 178 -11.25 16.80 9.35
C THR A 178 -11.91 16.62 7.99
N ALA A 179 -11.50 17.38 6.97
CA ALA A 179 -11.97 17.19 5.59
C ALA A 179 -11.56 15.83 5.03
N LEU A 180 -10.31 15.43 5.26
CA LEU A 180 -9.79 14.14 4.84
C LEU A 180 -10.49 12.97 5.55
N MET A 181 -10.79 13.10 6.85
CA MET A 181 -11.56 12.11 7.61
C MET A 181 -13.02 12.01 7.15
N ALA A 182 -13.69 13.15 6.91
CA ALA A 182 -15.04 13.17 6.37
C ALA A 182 -15.10 12.50 4.99
N ARG A 183 -14.08 12.75 4.16
CA ARG A 183 -13.91 12.12 2.84
C ARG A 183 -13.67 10.61 2.98
N TYR A 184 -12.78 10.16 3.86
CA TYR A 184 -12.54 8.73 4.12
C TYR A 184 -13.84 7.96 4.44
N LYS A 185 -14.73 8.56 5.24
CA LYS A 185 -16.03 7.95 5.59
C LYS A 185 -17.00 7.89 4.40
N ALA A 186 -16.95 8.88 3.50
CA ALA A 186 -17.84 8.99 2.36
C ALA A 186 -17.43 8.11 1.16
N LEU A 187 -16.17 7.66 1.08
CA LEU A 187 -15.71 6.83 -0.03
C LEU A 187 -16.24 5.38 0.05
N SER A 188 -16.70 4.85 -1.08
CA SER A 188 -17.03 3.44 -1.27
C SER A 188 -15.87 2.62 -1.84
N SER A 189 -14.97 3.26 -2.61
CA SER A 189 -13.82 2.58 -3.24
C SER A 189 -12.75 2.17 -2.23
N TYR A 190 -12.41 0.88 -2.21
CA TYR A 190 -11.34 0.31 -1.39
C TYR A 190 -9.97 0.95 -1.68
N MET A 191 -9.65 1.16 -2.96
CA MET A 191 -8.37 1.69 -3.42
C MET A 191 -8.09 3.09 -2.86
N ALA A 192 -9.08 3.97 -2.91
CA ALA A 192 -8.91 5.35 -2.42
C ALA A 192 -8.91 5.43 -0.88
N LYS A 193 -9.60 4.51 -0.16
CA LYS A 193 -9.44 4.37 1.29
C LYS A 193 -8.02 3.99 1.66
N GLN A 194 -7.44 3.04 0.94
CA GLN A 194 -6.09 2.55 1.21
C GLN A 194 -5.03 3.64 0.91
N GLN A 195 -5.21 4.44 -0.15
CA GLN A 195 -4.40 5.64 -0.39
C GLN A 195 -4.46 6.64 0.77
N LEU A 196 -5.66 6.92 1.30
CA LEU A 196 -5.83 7.81 2.44
C LEU A 196 -5.18 7.27 3.72
N LYS A 197 -5.22 5.96 3.96
CA LYS A 197 -4.54 5.34 5.10
C LYS A 197 -3.04 5.55 5.04
N TRP A 198 -2.41 5.40 3.86
CA TRP A 198 -0.97 5.62 3.72
C TRP A 198 -0.56 7.07 3.96
N VAL A 199 -1.33 8.02 3.44
CA VAL A 199 -1.10 9.44 3.73
C VAL A 199 -1.32 9.72 5.21
N ALA A 200 -2.39 9.20 5.80
CA ALA A 200 -2.67 9.39 7.22
C ALA A 200 -1.57 8.82 8.11
N LEU A 201 -1.05 7.63 7.79
CA LEU A 201 0.07 7.02 8.52
C LEU A 201 1.32 7.89 8.42
N GLY A 202 1.74 8.29 7.22
CA GLY A 202 2.91 9.14 7.03
C GLY A 202 2.76 10.51 7.69
N LEU A 203 1.58 11.11 7.63
CA LEU A 203 1.28 12.40 8.24
C LEU A 203 1.26 12.32 9.77
N VAL A 204 0.58 11.33 10.36
CA VAL A 204 0.51 11.14 11.81
C VAL A 204 1.89 10.81 12.38
N ALA A 205 2.59 9.84 11.78
CA ALA A 205 3.92 9.45 12.24
C ALA A 205 4.93 10.59 12.10
N GLY A 206 4.93 11.30 10.97
CA GLY A 206 5.84 12.41 10.74
C GLY A 206 5.55 13.64 11.59
N ILE A 207 4.28 14.00 11.79
CA ILE A 207 3.89 15.08 12.71
C ILE A 207 4.28 14.71 14.14
N ALA A 208 4.05 13.46 14.58
CA ALA A 208 4.43 13.01 15.91
C ALA A 208 5.94 13.14 16.15
N LEU A 209 6.77 12.75 15.18
CA LEU A 209 8.24 12.93 15.25
C LEU A 209 8.64 14.41 15.32
N ILE A 210 8.03 15.26 14.50
CA ILE A 210 8.30 16.71 14.50
C ILE A 210 7.88 17.34 15.83
N LEU A 211 6.72 16.98 16.36
CA LEU A 211 6.23 17.48 17.66
C LEU A 211 7.10 16.98 18.81
N ALA A 212 7.55 15.72 18.78
CA ALA A 212 8.48 15.18 19.77
C ALA A 212 9.82 15.94 19.75
N ALA A 213 10.38 16.21 18.57
CA ALA A 213 11.58 17.04 18.43
C ALA A 213 11.38 18.46 18.98
N ARG A 214 10.25 19.10 18.66
CA ARG A 214 9.94 20.46 19.14
C ARG A 214 9.66 20.52 20.64
N ALA A 215 8.96 19.54 21.19
CA ALA A 215 8.72 19.43 22.63
C ALA A 215 10.04 19.19 23.38
N GLY A 216 10.89 18.29 22.87
CA GLY A 216 12.23 18.07 23.43
C GLY A 216 13.10 19.33 23.39
N ALA A 217 13.08 20.06 22.28
CA ALA A 217 13.78 21.35 22.16
C ALA A 217 13.23 22.41 23.13
N ALA A 218 11.91 22.49 23.30
CA ALA A 218 11.27 23.45 24.21
C ALA A 218 11.59 23.15 25.69
N ILE A 219 11.63 21.87 26.09
CA ILE A 219 11.99 21.47 27.45
C ILE A 219 13.47 21.80 27.73
N THR A 220 14.33 21.61 26.74
CA THR A 220 15.78 21.74 26.88
C THR A 220 16.30 23.16 26.72
N THR A 221 15.51 24.10 26.18
CA THR A 221 15.87 25.55 26.28
C THR A 221 16.01 26.06 27.72
N ARG A 222 15.59 25.28 28.73
CA ARG A 222 15.73 25.59 30.16
C ARG A 222 16.96 24.94 30.82
N THR A 223 17.71 24.10 30.11
CA THR A 223 18.87 23.36 30.63
C THR A 223 19.99 23.28 29.59
N THR A 224 21.26 23.18 30.00
CA THR A 224 22.36 22.97 29.05
C THR A 224 22.30 21.52 28.52
N MET A 225 21.88 21.36 27.26
CA MET A 225 21.76 20.04 26.63
C MET A 225 23.11 19.59 26.04
N PRO A 226 23.56 18.35 26.26
CA PRO A 226 24.74 17.82 25.57
C PRO A 226 24.50 17.78 24.05
N MET A 227 25.59 17.89 23.28
CA MET A 227 25.54 17.90 21.81
C MET A 227 24.79 16.70 21.22
N SER A 228 24.92 15.51 21.83
CA SER A 228 24.19 14.30 21.45
C SER A 228 22.67 14.49 21.48
N GLY A 229 22.14 15.22 22.48
CA GLY A 229 20.72 15.53 22.58
C GLY A 229 20.22 16.40 21.43
N THR A 230 20.99 17.42 21.04
CA THR A 230 20.64 18.29 19.90
C THR A 230 20.63 17.54 18.57
N ILE A 231 21.59 16.61 18.37
CA ILE A 231 21.64 15.76 17.17
C ILE A 231 20.41 14.85 17.10
N VAL A 232 20.00 14.26 18.23
CA VAL A 232 18.79 13.41 18.29
C VAL A 232 17.54 14.20 17.96
N LEU A 233 17.36 15.39 18.54
CA LEU A 233 16.20 16.24 18.25
C LEU A 233 16.15 16.67 16.78
N GLU A 234 17.30 17.06 16.20
CA GLU A 234 17.40 17.36 14.78
C GLU A 234 17.09 16.13 13.91
N ALA A 235 17.61 14.95 14.27
CA ALA A 235 17.34 13.70 13.57
C ALA A 235 15.84 13.36 13.58
N LEU A 236 15.16 13.50 14.71
CA LEU A 236 13.70 13.29 14.82
C LEU A 236 12.94 14.28 13.91
N PHE A 237 13.36 15.55 13.91
CA PHE A 237 12.74 16.58 13.07
C PHE A 237 12.90 16.24 11.58
N GLN A 238 14.12 15.97 11.11
CA GLN A 238 14.40 15.63 9.71
C GLN A 238 13.73 14.32 9.29
N LEU A 239 13.72 13.30 10.16
CA LEU A 239 13.05 12.03 9.91
C LEU A 239 11.54 12.21 9.75
N GLY A 240 10.91 13.04 10.59
CA GLY A 240 9.48 13.32 10.47
C GLY A 240 9.11 13.90 9.11
N ILE A 241 9.94 14.79 8.57
CA ILE A 241 9.76 15.37 7.22
C ILE A 241 9.85 14.29 6.14
N VAL A 242 10.86 13.42 6.23
CA VAL A 242 11.06 12.30 5.30
C VAL A 242 9.87 11.35 5.33
N VAL A 243 9.37 11.00 6.52
CA VAL A 243 8.22 10.10 6.68
C VAL A 243 6.95 10.68 6.04
N ILE A 244 6.70 11.99 6.17
CA ILE A 244 5.58 12.66 5.49
C ILE A 244 5.76 12.54 3.97
N ALA A 245 6.92 12.90 3.44
CA ALA A 245 7.19 12.88 2.00
C ALA A 245 7.04 11.48 1.40
N LEU A 246 7.54 10.46 2.09
CA LEU A 246 7.40 9.06 1.67
C LEU A 246 5.95 8.58 1.75
N GLY A 247 5.18 8.97 2.78
CA GLY A 247 3.75 8.61 2.88
C GLY A 247 2.90 9.17 1.73
N PHE A 248 3.22 10.39 1.27
CA PHE A 248 2.59 10.94 0.06
C PHE A 248 3.08 10.26 -1.22
N LEU A 249 4.39 9.96 -1.31
CA LEU A 249 4.95 9.27 -2.47
C LEU A 249 4.32 7.89 -2.66
N THR A 250 4.23 7.09 -1.59
CA THR A 250 3.65 5.74 -1.64
C THR A 250 2.17 5.79 -2.02
N SER A 251 1.43 6.77 -1.50
CA SER A 251 0.01 6.92 -1.82
C SER A 251 -0.25 7.40 -3.26
N LEU A 252 0.59 8.30 -3.78
CA LEU A 252 0.46 8.83 -5.14
C LEU A 252 1.02 7.92 -6.23
N LEU A 253 2.04 7.12 -5.94
CA LEU A 253 2.53 6.12 -6.88
C LEU A 253 1.57 4.94 -6.92
N ARG A 254 0.49 5.14 -7.67
CA ARG A 254 -0.64 4.21 -7.94
C ARG A 254 -0.24 2.77 -8.21
N TYR A 255 1.00 2.52 -8.62
CA TYR A 255 1.45 1.28 -9.25
C TYR A 255 1.68 0.10 -8.30
N ARG A 256 1.56 0.28 -6.99
CA ARG A 256 1.98 -0.71 -6.01
C ARG A 256 1.21 -0.62 -4.71
N LEU A 257 -0.06 -0.21 -4.70
CA LEU A 257 -0.78 -0.12 -3.42
C LEU A 257 -0.84 -1.48 -2.69
N TYR A 258 -1.00 -2.55 -3.47
CA TYR A 258 -0.90 -3.93 -3.00
C TYR A 258 0.55 -4.32 -2.66
N ASP A 259 1.51 -4.03 -3.54
CA ASP A 259 2.94 -4.31 -3.26
C ASP A 259 3.53 -3.42 -2.12
N ALA A 260 2.85 -2.34 -1.74
CA ALA A 260 3.23 -1.45 -0.65
C ALA A 260 2.96 -2.12 0.70
N GLU A 261 1.88 -2.90 0.84
CA GLU A 261 1.63 -3.72 2.03
C GLU A 261 2.79 -4.70 2.25
N THR A 262 3.29 -5.29 1.17
CA THR A 262 4.50 -6.12 1.16
C THR A 262 5.77 -5.35 1.51
N ALA A 263 6.02 -4.23 0.83
CA ALA A 263 7.21 -3.42 1.11
C ALA A 263 7.21 -2.91 2.56
N ILE A 264 6.03 -2.65 3.12
CA ILE A 264 5.86 -2.09 4.45
C ILE A 264 5.90 -3.17 5.51
N SER A 265 5.41 -4.38 5.28
CA SER A 265 5.65 -5.48 6.22
C SER A 265 7.16 -5.71 6.38
N ARG A 266 7.94 -5.70 5.28
CA ARG A 266 9.40 -5.82 5.33
C ARG A 266 10.05 -4.62 6.01
N SER A 267 9.65 -3.41 5.65
CA SER A 267 10.21 -2.18 6.24
C SER A 267 9.88 -2.06 7.72
N ALA A 268 8.65 -2.39 8.13
CA ALA A 268 8.23 -2.43 9.52
C ALA A 268 8.94 -3.54 10.30
N ALA A 269 9.16 -4.70 9.67
CA ALA A 269 9.93 -5.78 10.25
C ALA A 269 11.37 -5.34 10.52
N TYR A 270 12.02 -4.70 9.55
CA TYR A 270 13.38 -4.16 9.72
C TYR A 270 13.44 -3.00 10.70
N ALA A 271 12.46 -2.09 10.69
CA ALA A 271 12.40 -0.99 11.65
C ALA A 271 12.21 -1.52 13.08
N GLY A 272 11.27 -2.43 13.28
CA GLY A 272 11.04 -3.09 14.57
C GLY A 272 12.26 -3.89 15.02
N LEU A 273 12.91 -4.62 14.12
CA LEU A 273 14.13 -5.35 14.40
C LEU A 273 15.26 -4.43 14.82
N THR A 274 15.47 -3.34 14.09
CA THR A 274 16.51 -2.35 14.40
C THR A 274 16.27 -1.73 15.77
N LEU A 275 15.03 -1.34 16.06
CA LEU A 275 14.67 -0.74 17.34
C LEU A 275 14.82 -1.74 18.50
N ALA A 276 14.42 -2.99 18.30
CA ALA A 276 14.60 -4.05 19.28
C ALA A 276 16.09 -4.35 19.52
N LEU A 277 16.91 -4.38 18.46
CA LEU A 277 18.35 -4.63 18.57
C LEU A 277 19.04 -3.49 19.32
N VAL A 278 18.71 -2.24 19.00
CA VAL A 278 19.22 -1.06 19.73
C VAL A 278 18.80 -1.10 21.19
N ALA A 279 17.53 -1.42 21.48
CA ALA A 279 17.01 -1.50 22.84
C ALA A 279 17.69 -2.62 23.64
N ILE A 280 17.92 -3.79 23.02
CA ILE A 280 18.60 -4.92 23.66
C ILE A 280 20.06 -4.61 23.89
N PHE A 281 20.75 -4.04 22.90
CA PHE A 281 22.14 -3.64 23.03
C PHE A 281 22.29 -2.62 24.17
N ALA A 282 21.60 -1.48 24.09
CA ALA A 282 21.68 -0.43 25.11
C ALA A 282 21.20 -0.90 26.49
N GLY A 283 20.14 -1.73 26.53
CA GLY A 283 19.61 -2.28 27.78
C GLY A 283 20.56 -3.29 28.43
N SER A 284 21.13 -4.22 27.64
CA SER A 284 22.11 -5.18 28.15
C SER A 284 23.40 -4.48 28.58
N GLU A 285 23.89 -3.52 27.80
CA GLU A 285 25.05 -2.68 28.15
C GLU A 285 24.82 -1.97 29.49
N ALA A 286 23.69 -1.26 29.64
CA ALA A 286 23.37 -0.55 30.88
C ALA A 286 23.26 -1.49 32.10
N ILE A 287 22.64 -2.67 31.94
CA ILE A 287 22.51 -3.67 33.02
C ILE A 287 23.88 -4.22 33.41
N ILE A 288 24.70 -4.60 32.42
CA ILE A 288 26.05 -5.14 32.65
C ILE A 288 26.94 -4.08 33.28
N GLN A 289 26.85 -2.83 32.86
CA GLN A 289 27.62 -1.73 33.44
C GLN A 289 27.20 -1.48 34.90
N ALA A 290 25.90 -1.42 35.19
CA ALA A 290 25.39 -1.18 36.54
C ALA A 290 25.76 -2.31 37.52
N LEU A 291 25.66 -3.57 37.08
CA LEU A 291 26.07 -4.72 37.89
C LEU A 291 27.58 -4.83 37.99
N GLY A 292 28.28 -4.66 36.87
CA GLY A 292 29.73 -4.73 36.78
C GLY A 292 30.41 -3.74 37.71
N GLN A 293 30.00 -2.47 37.67
CA GLN A 293 30.54 -1.44 38.57
C GLN A 293 30.32 -1.77 40.05
N ARG A 294 29.20 -2.42 40.38
CA ARG A 294 28.86 -2.80 41.75
C ARG A 294 29.71 -3.95 42.29
N TYR A 295 30.12 -4.89 41.43
CA TYR A 295 30.80 -6.12 41.86
C TYR A 295 32.31 -6.15 41.54
N PHE A 296 32.78 -5.54 40.44
CA PHE A 296 34.19 -5.63 40.02
C PHE A 296 34.87 -4.26 39.77
N GLY A 297 34.22 -3.13 40.08
CA GLY A 297 34.84 -1.80 40.01
C GLY A 297 34.70 -1.06 38.67
N PRO A 298 35.31 0.15 38.53
CA PRO A 298 35.05 1.09 37.43
C PRO A 298 35.50 0.64 36.02
N ASP A 299 36.42 -0.31 35.90
CA ASP A 299 37.17 -0.61 34.67
C ASP A 299 36.49 -1.61 33.70
N ILE A 300 35.21 -1.95 33.90
CA ILE A 300 34.50 -2.96 33.06
C ILE A 300 33.85 -2.37 31.80
N GLY A 301 33.84 -1.03 31.65
CA GLY A 301 33.12 -0.35 30.57
C GLY A 301 33.41 -0.89 29.17
N ASP A 302 34.66 -1.25 28.89
CA ASP A 302 35.06 -1.77 27.58
C ASP A 302 34.60 -3.23 27.35
N LEU A 303 34.56 -4.05 28.40
CA LEU A 303 34.10 -5.44 28.32
C LEU A 303 32.57 -5.54 28.23
N SER A 304 31.84 -4.58 28.82
CA SER A 304 30.38 -4.57 28.81
C SER A 304 29.79 -4.40 27.40
N GLY A 305 30.40 -3.55 26.56
CA GLY A 305 29.96 -3.37 25.18
C GLY A 305 30.11 -4.63 24.33
N GLY A 306 31.20 -5.39 24.53
CA GLY A 306 31.44 -6.66 23.84
C GLY A 306 30.42 -7.75 24.21
N ILE A 307 30.09 -7.88 25.50
CA ILE A 307 29.09 -8.85 25.97
C ILE A 307 27.68 -8.45 25.49
N ALA A 308 27.34 -7.15 25.55
CA ALA A 308 26.07 -6.63 25.03
C ALA A 308 25.90 -6.91 23.52
N ALA A 309 26.97 -6.73 22.74
CA ALA A 309 26.98 -7.06 21.31
C ALA A 309 26.75 -8.57 21.06
N ALA A 310 27.36 -9.46 21.84
CA ALA A 310 27.17 -10.90 21.72
C ALA A 310 25.71 -11.32 22.04
N ILE A 311 25.11 -10.72 23.08
CA ILE A 311 23.70 -10.93 23.44
C ILE A 311 22.78 -10.45 22.30
N ALA A 312 23.01 -9.24 21.78
CA ALA A 312 22.25 -8.68 20.68
C ALA A 312 22.33 -9.57 19.42
N ALA A 313 23.52 -10.08 19.10
CA ALA A 313 23.73 -11.01 17.98
C ALA A 313 23.00 -12.34 18.16
N ALA A 314 23.04 -12.93 19.36
CA ALA A 314 22.35 -14.19 19.67
C ALA A 314 20.82 -14.06 19.56
N LEU A 315 20.27 -12.88 19.90
CA LEU A 315 18.84 -12.62 19.85
C LEU A 315 18.33 -12.17 18.47
N LEU A 316 19.23 -11.80 17.55
CA LEU A 316 18.85 -11.28 16.23
C LEU A 316 17.92 -12.23 15.46
N THR A 317 18.28 -13.51 15.37
CA THR A 317 17.52 -14.52 14.64
C THR A 317 16.10 -14.74 15.21
N PRO A 318 15.91 -15.04 16.51
CA PRO A 318 14.56 -15.23 17.06
C PRO A 318 13.72 -13.95 17.06
N LEU A 319 14.32 -12.77 17.18
CA LEU A 319 13.61 -11.49 17.03
C LEU A 319 13.16 -11.27 15.59
N HIS A 320 14.03 -11.53 14.63
CA HIS A 320 13.70 -11.39 13.21
C HIS A 320 12.47 -12.22 12.85
N SER A 321 12.39 -13.49 13.28
CA SER A 321 11.23 -14.34 12.99
C SER A 321 9.95 -13.84 13.68
N ARG A 322 10.02 -13.39 14.94
CA ARG A 322 8.84 -12.91 15.69
C ARG A 322 8.31 -11.59 15.14
N ILE A 323 9.20 -10.64 14.87
CA ILE A 323 8.84 -9.31 14.37
C ILE A 323 8.35 -9.39 12.92
N SER A 324 9.00 -10.21 12.09
CA SER A 324 8.54 -10.42 10.71
C SER A 324 7.17 -11.10 10.68
N GLY A 325 6.95 -12.13 11.49
CA GLY A 325 5.64 -12.78 11.61
C GLY A 325 4.55 -11.84 12.13
N TRP A 326 4.86 -10.99 13.12
CA TRP A 326 3.95 -9.95 13.58
C TRP A 326 3.62 -8.94 12.47
N ALA A 327 4.63 -8.48 11.72
CA ALA A 327 4.44 -7.52 10.65
C ALA A 327 3.59 -8.12 9.51
N GLU A 328 3.84 -9.36 9.12
CA GLU A 328 3.08 -10.04 8.07
C GLU A 328 1.62 -10.30 8.52
N ALA A 329 1.41 -10.73 9.76
CA ALA A 329 0.08 -10.90 10.33
C ALA A 329 -0.71 -9.58 10.47
N HIS A 330 -0.02 -8.43 10.61
CA HIS A 330 -0.68 -7.14 10.73
C HIS A 330 -0.96 -6.48 9.36
N PHE A 331 0.00 -6.54 8.45
CA PHE A 331 -0.02 -5.82 7.18
C PHE A 331 -0.46 -6.67 5.98
N GLN A 332 -0.32 -8.00 6.01
CA GLN A 332 -0.67 -8.92 4.93
C GLN A 332 -1.69 -9.99 5.37
N LYS A 333 -2.73 -9.57 6.10
CA LYS A 333 -3.72 -10.47 6.70
C LYS A 333 -4.37 -11.42 5.70
N ASP A 334 -4.76 -10.92 4.53
CA ASP A 334 -5.51 -11.71 3.55
C ASP A 334 -4.60 -12.76 2.87
N LEU A 335 -3.33 -12.42 2.61
CA LEU A 335 -2.32 -13.37 2.12
C LEU A 335 -1.94 -14.42 3.16
N MET A 336 -1.85 -14.02 4.43
CA MET A 336 -1.62 -14.96 5.52
C MET A 336 -2.79 -15.94 5.64
N GLY A 337 -4.03 -15.43 5.67
CA GLY A 337 -5.25 -16.24 5.69
C GLY A 337 -5.35 -17.18 4.49
N LEU A 338 -4.91 -16.74 3.30
CA LEU A 338 -4.81 -17.60 2.12
C LEU A 338 -3.89 -18.80 2.36
N ARG A 339 -2.71 -18.59 2.96
CA ARG A 339 -1.73 -19.66 3.22
C ARG A 339 -2.14 -20.57 4.37
N SER A 340 -2.77 -20.05 5.43
CA SER A 340 -3.09 -20.82 6.63
C SER A 340 -4.48 -21.45 6.61
N GLU A 341 -5.51 -20.73 6.15
CA GLU A 341 -6.90 -21.17 6.28
C GLU A 341 -7.43 -21.89 5.03
N LEU A 342 -6.92 -21.55 3.85
CA LEU A 342 -7.41 -22.14 2.60
C LEU A 342 -7.11 -23.65 2.50
N PRO A 343 -5.92 -24.16 2.89
CA PRO A 343 -5.67 -25.60 2.87
C PRO A 343 -6.64 -26.39 3.75
N ASP A 344 -7.00 -25.86 4.92
CA ASP A 344 -7.96 -26.50 5.83
C ASP A 344 -9.35 -26.53 5.21
N LEU A 345 -9.80 -25.42 4.61
CA LEU A 345 -11.07 -25.36 3.89
C LEU A 345 -11.10 -26.32 2.69
N LEU A 346 -10.01 -26.42 1.93
CA LEU A 346 -9.88 -27.36 0.82
C LEU A 346 -9.96 -28.82 1.30
N SER A 347 -9.34 -29.13 2.45
CA SER A 347 -9.42 -30.46 3.05
C SER A 347 -10.86 -30.80 3.45
N ALA A 348 -11.58 -29.86 4.06
CA ALA A 348 -12.96 -30.05 4.49
C ALA A 348 -13.94 -30.23 3.30
N LEU A 349 -13.69 -29.55 2.18
CA LEU A 349 -14.54 -29.63 0.98
C LEU A 349 -14.27 -30.88 0.13
N SER A 350 -13.06 -31.45 0.21
CA SER A 350 -12.64 -32.60 -0.62
C SER A 350 -13.60 -33.80 -0.51
N GLY A 351 -14.10 -34.09 0.70
CA GLY A 351 -14.91 -35.28 0.98
C GLY A 351 -16.40 -35.18 0.60
N THR A 352 -16.95 -33.98 0.45
CA THR A 352 -18.43 -33.79 0.39
C THR A 352 -18.94 -32.91 -0.75
N SER A 353 -18.08 -32.11 -1.39
CA SER A 353 -18.53 -31.03 -2.28
C SER A 353 -18.24 -31.30 -3.75
N SER A 354 -19.16 -30.93 -4.64
CA SER A 354 -18.92 -30.94 -6.10
C SER A 354 -17.88 -29.90 -6.53
N ILE A 355 -17.31 -30.05 -7.72
CA ILE A 355 -16.29 -29.13 -8.23
C ILE A 355 -16.80 -27.68 -8.33
N GLU A 356 -18.07 -27.50 -8.71
CA GLU A 356 -18.70 -26.18 -8.79
C GLU A 356 -18.88 -25.56 -7.39
N ARG A 357 -19.32 -26.36 -6.40
CA ARG A 357 -19.49 -25.89 -5.01
C ARG A 357 -18.15 -25.53 -4.39
N MET A 358 -17.15 -26.39 -4.57
CA MET A 358 -15.78 -26.13 -4.11
C MET A 358 -15.25 -24.83 -4.72
N GLY A 359 -15.35 -24.68 -6.04
CA GLY A 359 -14.93 -23.46 -6.73
C GLY A 359 -15.67 -22.22 -6.22
N SER A 360 -16.98 -22.29 -5.98
CA SER A 360 -17.75 -21.16 -5.44
C SER A 360 -17.36 -20.74 -4.02
N ALA A 361 -16.81 -21.65 -3.21
CA ALA A 361 -16.36 -21.35 -1.85
C ALA A 361 -14.89 -20.89 -1.79
N VAL A 362 -14.04 -21.44 -2.67
CA VAL A 362 -12.59 -21.21 -2.71
C VAL A 362 -12.24 -19.95 -3.50
N LEU A 363 -12.84 -19.78 -4.70
CA LEU A 363 -12.47 -18.69 -5.61
C LEU A 363 -12.64 -17.29 -5.00
N PRO A 364 -13.71 -16.97 -4.25
CA PRO A 364 -13.83 -15.64 -3.62
C PRO A 364 -12.72 -15.35 -2.60
N ARG A 365 -12.23 -16.38 -1.88
CA ARG A 365 -11.13 -16.19 -0.90
C ARG A 365 -9.80 -15.92 -1.60
N ILE A 366 -9.54 -16.61 -2.71
CA ILE A 366 -8.36 -16.38 -3.55
C ILE A 366 -8.44 -14.99 -4.20
N GLU A 367 -9.63 -14.64 -4.72
CA GLU A 367 -9.89 -13.33 -5.33
C GLU A 367 -9.64 -12.18 -4.35
N GLN A 368 -10.16 -12.30 -3.14
CA GLN A 368 -9.96 -11.31 -2.08
C GLN A 368 -8.49 -11.19 -1.66
N ALA A 369 -7.77 -12.31 -1.47
CA ALA A 369 -6.39 -12.28 -0.99
C ALA A 369 -5.39 -11.71 -2.00
N ILE A 370 -5.63 -11.94 -3.30
CA ILE A 370 -4.73 -11.55 -4.39
C ILE A 370 -5.26 -10.32 -5.13
N HIS A 371 -6.44 -9.84 -4.76
CA HIS A 371 -7.09 -8.66 -5.31
C HIS A 371 -7.24 -8.71 -6.84
N SER A 372 -7.59 -9.87 -7.38
CA SER A 372 -7.85 -10.05 -8.81
C SER A 372 -9.23 -9.49 -9.17
N THR A 373 -9.41 -8.80 -10.29
CA THR A 373 -10.76 -8.33 -10.69
C THR A 373 -11.71 -9.50 -11.03
N ARG A 374 -11.14 -10.64 -11.40
CA ARG A 374 -11.86 -11.86 -11.78
C ARG A 374 -10.96 -13.07 -11.61
N ILE A 375 -11.55 -14.22 -11.34
CA ILE A 375 -10.85 -15.49 -11.21
C ILE A 375 -11.74 -16.62 -11.75
N ALA A 376 -11.14 -17.60 -12.43
CA ALA A 376 -11.85 -18.74 -12.99
C ALA A 376 -11.14 -20.05 -12.70
N LEU A 377 -11.92 -21.10 -12.46
CA LEU A 377 -11.43 -22.47 -12.33
C LEU A 377 -11.92 -23.28 -13.53
N VAL A 378 -10.99 -23.78 -14.33
CA VAL A 378 -11.25 -24.64 -15.48
C VAL A 378 -10.72 -26.03 -15.16
N VAL A 379 -11.54 -27.06 -15.36
CA VAL A 379 -11.19 -28.45 -15.06
C VAL A 379 -11.67 -29.30 -16.22
N GLU A 380 -10.80 -30.16 -16.76
CA GLU A 380 -11.09 -31.01 -17.92
C GLU A 380 -11.72 -30.25 -19.12
N GLY A 381 -11.27 -29.02 -19.36
CA GLY A 381 -11.78 -28.17 -20.45
C GLY A 381 -13.18 -27.57 -20.21
N ARG A 382 -13.74 -27.70 -18.99
CA ARG A 382 -15.03 -27.11 -18.59
C ARG A 382 -14.81 -26.02 -17.55
N LEU A 383 -15.61 -24.95 -17.65
CA LEU A 383 -15.62 -23.89 -16.64
C LEU A 383 -16.37 -24.38 -15.40
N ALA A 384 -15.64 -24.76 -14.34
CA ALA A 384 -16.21 -25.26 -13.10
C ALA A 384 -16.80 -24.11 -12.27
N SER A 385 -16.06 -23.02 -12.09
CA SER A 385 -16.53 -21.85 -11.36
C SER A 385 -15.83 -20.58 -11.84
N ILE A 386 -16.48 -19.42 -11.65
CA ILE A 386 -15.96 -18.12 -12.01
C ILE A 386 -16.46 -17.06 -11.02
N CYS A 387 -15.59 -16.14 -10.64
CA CYS A 387 -15.88 -14.98 -9.80
C CYS A 387 -15.40 -13.70 -10.52
N GLY A 388 -16.11 -12.58 -10.33
CA GLY A 388 -15.80 -11.30 -10.99
C GLY A 388 -16.21 -11.21 -12.47
N MET A 389 -16.92 -12.21 -13.01
CA MET A 389 -17.49 -12.20 -14.37
C MET A 389 -18.76 -13.06 -14.46
N PRO A 390 -19.79 -12.69 -15.24
CA PRO A 390 -20.96 -13.54 -15.47
C PRO A 390 -20.59 -14.88 -16.13
N LYS A 391 -21.15 -16.00 -15.63
CA LYS A 391 -20.92 -17.38 -16.15
C LYS A 391 -21.07 -17.49 -17.69
N PRO A 392 -22.06 -16.86 -18.36
CA PRO A 392 -22.17 -16.91 -19.81
C PRO A 392 -21.02 -16.23 -20.56
N ALA A 393 -20.46 -15.15 -20.00
CA ALA A 393 -19.31 -14.47 -20.59
C ALA A 393 -18.04 -15.32 -20.45
N GLY A 394 -17.83 -15.93 -19.27
CA GLY A 394 -16.73 -16.86 -19.04
C GLY A 394 -16.76 -18.06 -19.98
N GLN A 395 -17.94 -18.63 -20.24
CA GLN A 395 -18.09 -19.74 -21.19
C GLN A 395 -17.76 -19.35 -22.63
N ARG A 396 -18.11 -18.12 -23.06
CA ARG A 396 -17.73 -17.61 -24.39
C ARG A 396 -16.23 -17.42 -24.52
N TRP A 397 -15.58 -16.91 -23.47
CA TRP A 397 -14.13 -16.80 -23.41
C TRP A 397 -13.47 -18.19 -23.48
N LEU A 398 -13.94 -19.15 -22.69
CA LEU A 398 -13.37 -20.51 -22.64
C LEU A 398 -13.40 -21.22 -24.01
N ARG A 399 -14.45 -21.00 -24.83
CA ARG A 399 -14.53 -21.57 -26.18
C ARG A 399 -13.46 -21.05 -27.14
N ARG A 400 -12.92 -19.87 -26.90
CA ARG A 400 -11.86 -19.24 -27.71
C ARG A 400 -10.48 -19.51 -27.14
N TRP A 401 -10.41 -19.87 -25.87
CA TRP A 401 -9.17 -20.10 -25.16
C TRP A 401 -8.61 -21.49 -25.47
N GLN A 402 -7.30 -21.56 -25.73
CA GLN A 402 -6.55 -22.80 -25.90
C GLN A 402 -5.62 -23.00 -24.71
N ALA A 403 -5.55 -24.23 -24.21
CA ALA A 403 -4.67 -24.57 -23.10
C ALA A 403 -3.19 -24.40 -23.52
N PRO A 404 -2.36 -23.72 -22.70
CA PRO A 404 -0.94 -23.54 -22.99
C PRO A 404 -0.16 -24.85 -23.08
N ALA A 405 0.89 -24.85 -23.90
CA ALA A 405 1.86 -25.95 -23.99
C ALA A 405 2.97 -25.86 -22.93
N ALA A 406 3.26 -24.67 -22.39
CA ALA A 406 4.29 -24.43 -21.37
C ALA A 406 3.82 -24.87 -19.97
N ILE A 407 4.73 -25.49 -19.22
CA ILE A 407 4.47 -26.39 -18.08
C ILE A 407 4.90 -25.75 -16.74
N GLU A 408 5.17 -24.45 -16.69
CA GLU A 408 5.44 -23.79 -15.41
C GLU A 408 4.20 -23.83 -14.49
N LEU A 409 4.44 -23.84 -13.17
CA LEU A 409 3.34 -23.86 -12.19
C LEU A 409 2.48 -22.59 -12.33
N LEU A 410 3.13 -21.46 -12.58
CA LEU A 410 2.52 -20.16 -12.82
C LEU A 410 3.07 -19.62 -14.14
N ASP A 411 2.20 -19.15 -15.01
CA ASP A 411 2.54 -18.58 -16.31
C ASP A 411 1.85 -17.21 -16.46
N GLN A 412 2.52 -16.28 -17.12
CA GLN A 412 1.99 -14.96 -17.46
C GLN A 412 1.81 -14.86 -18.97
N ASP A 413 0.59 -14.55 -19.41
CA ASP A 413 0.25 -14.39 -20.83
C ASP A 413 -0.34 -12.99 -21.09
N ASP A 414 -0.33 -12.58 -22.35
CA ASP A 414 -0.82 -11.27 -22.81
C ASP A 414 -2.37 -11.23 -22.95
N ASP A 415 -3.07 -12.13 -22.26
CA ASP A 415 -4.53 -12.19 -22.26
C ASP A 415 -5.12 -11.08 -21.38
N GLU A 416 -5.86 -10.16 -22.00
CA GLU A 416 -6.52 -9.03 -21.34
C GLU A 416 -7.47 -9.48 -20.20
N HIS A 417 -8.05 -10.68 -20.30
CA HIS A 417 -9.02 -11.19 -19.33
C HIS A 417 -8.36 -12.00 -18.23
N PHE A 418 -7.32 -12.77 -18.52
CA PHE A 418 -6.65 -13.67 -17.59
C PHE A 418 -5.12 -13.70 -17.81
N PRO A 419 -4.40 -12.66 -17.36
CA PRO A 419 -2.97 -12.53 -17.57
C PRO A 419 -2.14 -13.54 -16.77
N VAL A 420 -2.65 -14.10 -15.66
CA VAL A 420 -1.90 -15.07 -14.86
C VAL A 420 -2.65 -16.38 -14.75
N ARG A 421 -1.92 -17.48 -14.89
CA ARG A 421 -2.48 -18.83 -14.96
C ARG A 421 -1.68 -19.75 -14.07
N MET A 422 -2.36 -20.61 -13.34
CA MET A 422 -1.74 -21.67 -12.54
C MET A 422 -2.18 -23.03 -13.04
N ALA A 423 -1.21 -23.89 -13.38
CA ALA A 423 -1.47 -25.25 -13.80
C ALA A 423 -1.82 -26.14 -12.59
N LEU A 424 -2.98 -26.79 -12.63
CA LEU A 424 -3.41 -27.76 -11.63
C LEU A 424 -3.06 -29.16 -12.12
N ARG A 425 -2.04 -29.77 -11.52
CA ARG A 425 -1.54 -31.10 -11.89
C ARG A 425 -2.13 -32.20 -11.01
N SER A 426 -2.33 -33.36 -11.60
CA SER A 426 -2.52 -34.60 -10.84
C SER A 426 -1.23 -34.99 -10.13
N PRO A 427 -1.31 -35.86 -9.11
CA PRO A 427 -0.14 -36.52 -8.54
C PRO A 427 0.73 -37.26 -9.59
N PHE A 428 0.17 -37.57 -10.76
CA PHE A 428 0.83 -38.26 -11.87
C PHE A 428 1.46 -37.30 -12.91
N GLY A 429 1.43 -35.99 -12.67
CA GLY A 429 2.08 -34.97 -13.51
C GLY A 429 1.24 -34.43 -14.67
N ALA A 430 0.11 -35.06 -14.99
CA ALA A 430 -0.83 -34.60 -16.01
C ALA A 430 -1.60 -33.35 -15.54
N VAL A 431 -1.85 -32.40 -16.43
CA VAL A 431 -2.64 -31.20 -16.12
C VAL A 431 -4.13 -31.56 -16.11
N CYS A 432 -4.77 -31.46 -14.94
CA CYS A 432 -6.20 -31.71 -14.76
C CYS A 432 -7.04 -30.45 -14.91
N GLY A 433 -6.45 -29.28 -14.71
CA GLY A 433 -7.15 -28.01 -14.78
C GLY A 433 -6.25 -26.80 -14.69
N TRP A 434 -6.87 -25.63 -14.68
CA TRP A 434 -6.24 -24.33 -14.65
C TRP A 434 -6.99 -23.41 -13.68
N LEU A 435 -6.25 -22.74 -12.82
CA LEU A 435 -6.74 -21.59 -12.07
C LEU A 435 -6.28 -20.33 -12.82
N LEU A 436 -7.23 -19.52 -13.26
CA LEU A 436 -7.00 -18.36 -14.10
C LEU A 436 -7.29 -17.09 -13.31
N LEU A 437 -6.34 -16.18 -13.26
CA LEU A 437 -6.39 -14.93 -12.50
C LEU A 437 -6.45 -13.77 -13.48
N GLY A 438 -7.45 -12.91 -13.28
CA GLY A 438 -7.67 -11.72 -14.10
C GLY A 438 -6.69 -10.59 -13.79
N PRO A 439 -6.79 -9.44 -14.48
CA PRO A 439 -5.98 -8.30 -14.12
C PRO A 439 -6.38 -7.77 -12.73
N ARG A 440 -5.43 -7.16 -12.02
CA ARG A 440 -5.74 -6.34 -10.85
C ARG A 440 -6.59 -5.12 -11.24
N PRO A 441 -7.38 -4.52 -10.32
CA PRO A 441 -8.18 -3.32 -10.61
C PRO A 441 -7.37 -2.14 -11.17
N ASP A 442 -6.08 -2.08 -10.86
CA ASP A 442 -5.13 -1.06 -11.33
C ASP A 442 -4.31 -1.48 -12.57
N GLN A 443 -4.59 -2.67 -13.12
CA GLN A 443 -3.85 -3.32 -14.21
C GLN A 443 -2.36 -3.56 -13.92
N SER A 444 -1.94 -3.50 -12.66
CA SER A 444 -0.57 -3.88 -12.28
C SER A 444 -0.36 -5.39 -12.37
N LEU A 445 0.90 -5.80 -12.55
CA LEU A 445 1.31 -7.20 -12.42
C LEU A 445 1.24 -7.62 -10.95
N TYR A 446 1.01 -8.92 -10.73
CA TYR A 446 1.01 -9.50 -9.39
C TYR A 446 2.38 -9.44 -8.73
N GLY A 447 2.39 -9.19 -7.42
CA GLY A 447 3.60 -9.12 -6.62
C GLY A 447 4.22 -10.50 -6.41
N LYS A 448 5.53 -10.56 -6.13
CA LYS A 448 6.22 -11.82 -5.85
C LYS A 448 5.59 -12.59 -4.69
N ASP A 449 5.25 -11.90 -3.60
CA ASP A 449 4.77 -12.54 -2.37
C ASP A 449 3.37 -13.17 -2.55
N GLU A 450 2.57 -12.63 -3.47
CA GLU A 450 1.28 -13.20 -3.87
C GLU A 450 1.45 -14.43 -4.76
N LEU A 451 2.38 -14.38 -5.73
CA LEU A 451 2.73 -15.53 -6.56
C LEU A 451 3.31 -16.66 -5.70
N ASP A 452 4.14 -16.32 -4.71
CA ASP A 452 4.67 -17.28 -3.73
C ASP A 452 3.55 -17.83 -2.82
N ALA A 453 2.51 -17.05 -2.52
CA ALA A 453 1.35 -17.51 -1.73
C ALA A 453 0.49 -18.48 -2.54
N LEU A 454 0.24 -18.15 -3.80
CA LEU A 454 -0.38 -19.01 -4.78
C LEU A 454 0.38 -20.34 -4.94
N ALA A 455 1.69 -20.27 -5.11
CA ALA A 455 2.53 -21.45 -5.21
C ALA A 455 2.48 -22.31 -3.93
N ALA A 456 2.41 -21.68 -2.75
CA ALA A 456 2.31 -22.40 -1.48
C ALA A 456 0.99 -23.16 -1.31
N ILE A 457 -0.14 -22.61 -1.79
CA ILE A 457 -1.45 -23.29 -1.73
C ILE A 457 -1.66 -24.29 -2.88
N ALA A 458 -0.87 -24.20 -3.95
CA ALA A 458 -1.05 -25.02 -5.14
C ALA A 458 -1.10 -26.53 -4.85
N PRO A 459 -0.22 -27.12 -4.00
CA PRO A 459 -0.29 -28.56 -3.69
C PRO A 459 -1.57 -28.98 -2.97
N ALA A 460 -2.15 -28.12 -2.14
CA ALA A 460 -3.43 -28.40 -1.48
C ALA A 460 -4.57 -28.33 -2.50
N LEU A 461 -4.59 -27.27 -3.32
CA LEU A 461 -5.60 -27.07 -4.35
C LEU A 461 -5.58 -28.20 -5.39
N GLN A 462 -4.40 -28.59 -5.87
CA GLN A 462 -4.21 -29.67 -6.84
C GLN A 462 -4.75 -31.01 -6.33
N ARG A 463 -4.38 -31.41 -5.10
CA ARG A 463 -4.86 -32.65 -4.49
C ARG A 463 -6.37 -32.67 -4.34
N THR A 464 -6.94 -31.58 -3.85
CA THR A 464 -8.39 -31.48 -3.64
C THR A 464 -9.17 -31.44 -4.95
N VAL A 465 -8.72 -30.69 -5.96
CA VAL A 465 -9.34 -30.67 -7.29
C VAL A 465 -9.30 -32.07 -7.89
N PHE A 466 -8.14 -32.73 -7.85
CA PHE A 466 -7.99 -34.10 -8.36
C PHE A 466 -8.92 -35.09 -7.66
N SER A 467 -8.97 -35.08 -6.32
CA SER A 467 -9.84 -35.99 -5.56
C SER A 467 -11.32 -35.77 -5.84
N VAL A 468 -11.75 -34.51 -5.99
CA VAL A 468 -13.15 -34.18 -6.27
C VAL A 468 -13.54 -34.61 -7.69
N VAL A 469 -12.65 -34.43 -8.67
CA VAL A 469 -12.87 -34.83 -10.07
C VAL A 469 -12.97 -36.33 -10.21
N GLU A 470 -12.00 -37.08 -9.66
CA GLU A 470 -12.04 -38.55 -9.73
C GLU A 470 -13.28 -39.11 -9.02
N ARG A 471 -13.67 -38.55 -7.87
CA ARG A 471 -14.89 -38.97 -7.19
C ARG A 471 -16.15 -38.67 -8.02
N GLU A 472 -16.27 -37.50 -8.63
CA GLU A 472 -17.41 -37.19 -9.52
C GLU A 472 -17.44 -38.13 -10.74
N ARG A 473 -16.27 -38.50 -11.27
CA ARG A 473 -16.15 -39.46 -12.38
C ARG A 473 -16.66 -40.84 -11.97
N GLU A 474 -16.23 -41.35 -10.81
CA GLU A 474 -16.70 -42.62 -10.26
C GLU A 474 -18.22 -42.60 -9.98
N GLN A 475 -18.74 -41.51 -9.42
CA GLN A 475 -20.17 -41.33 -9.16
C GLN A 475 -20.98 -41.34 -10.47
N ASN A 476 -20.50 -40.64 -11.50
CA ASN A 476 -21.16 -40.60 -12.81
C ASN A 476 -21.14 -41.98 -13.50
N ILE A 477 -20.03 -42.72 -13.41
CA ILE A 477 -19.94 -44.10 -13.93
C ILE A 477 -20.92 -45.02 -13.20
N THR A 478 -21.00 -44.90 -11.87
CA THR A 478 -21.90 -45.70 -11.03
C THR A 478 -23.36 -45.40 -11.37
N LEU A 479 -23.74 -44.11 -11.45
CA LEU A 479 -25.09 -43.69 -11.82
C LEU A 479 -25.48 -44.16 -13.23
N ALA A 480 -24.58 -44.04 -14.21
CA ALA A 480 -24.82 -44.54 -15.55
C ALA A 480 -25.00 -46.06 -15.58
N SER A 481 -24.25 -46.79 -14.76
CA SER A 481 -24.37 -48.25 -14.64
C SER A 481 -25.70 -48.65 -13.99
N LEU A 482 -26.12 -47.95 -12.94
CA LEU A 482 -27.43 -48.15 -12.31
C LEU A 482 -28.57 -47.86 -13.29
N GLN A 483 -28.52 -46.76 -14.04
CA GLN A 483 -29.52 -46.44 -15.05
C GLN A 483 -29.63 -47.53 -16.13
N ARG A 484 -28.49 -48.07 -16.60
CA ARG A 484 -28.49 -49.19 -17.55
C ARG A 484 -29.09 -50.47 -16.96
N LEU A 485 -28.80 -50.77 -15.68
CA LEU A 485 -29.38 -51.91 -14.99
C LEU A 485 -30.89 -51.75 -14.81
N THR A 486 -31.36 -50.58 -14.38
CA THR A 486 -32.79 -50.27 -14.26
C THR A 486 -33.50 -50.38 -15.61
N ALA A 487 -32.89 -49.86 -16.69
CA ALA A 487 -33.43 -50.01 -18.04
C ALA A 487 -33.55 -51.48 -18.46
N LYS A 488 -32.50 -52.30 -18.24
CA LYS A 488 -32.54 -53.74 -18.55
C LYS A 488 -33.56 -54.50 -17.71
N VAL A 489 -33.68 -54.18 -16.42
CA VAL A 489 -34.70 -54.79 -15.54
C VAL A 489 -36.09 -54.45 -16.06
N SER A 490 -36.35 -53.19 -16.43
CA SER A 490 -37.64 -52.79 -16.99
C SER A 490 -37.96 -53.48 -18.32
N GLU A 491 -36.94 -53.72 -19.15
CA GLU A 491 -37.07 -54.46 -20.42
C GLU A 491 -37.39 -55.94 -20.19
N ILE A 492 -36.75 -56.57 -19.19
CA ILE A 492 -37.04 -57.96 -18.79
C ILE A 492 -38.43 -58.08 -18.16
N GLU A 493 -38.84 -57.14 -17.31
CA GLU A 493 -40.18 -57.10 -16.73
C GLU A 493 -41.27 -56.95 -17.81
N ALA A 494 -41.00 -56.14 -18.84
CA ALA A 494 -41.87 -56.01 -20.00
C ALA A 494 -41.91 -57.29 -20.86
N ALA A 495 -40.78 -57.96 -21.06
CA ALA A 495 -40.68 -59.19 -21.84
C ALA A 495 -41.32 -60.41 -21.14
N ASN A 496 -41.26 -60.49 -19.80
CA ASN A 496 -41.83 -61.60 -19.02
C ASN A 496 -43.31 -61.44 -18.64
N GLY A 497 -44.00 -60.41 -19.17
CA GLY A 497 -45.43 -60.22 -18.90
C GLY A 497 -45.78 -59.97 -17.43
N LEU A 498 -44.81 -59.56 -16.61
CA LEU A 498 -44.99 -59.25 -15.19
C LEU A 498 -45.54 -57.83 -14.98
N SER A 499 -46.42 -57.35 -15.86
CA SER A 499 -47.23 -56.16 -15.55
C SER A 499 -48.14 -56.55 -14.39
N ARG A 500 -47.77 -56.11 -13.18
CA ARG A 500 -48.53 -56.30 -11.94
C ARG A 500 -50.03 -56.16 -12.19
N ASN A 501 -50.72 -57.29 -12.11
CA ASN A 501 -52.11 -57.38 -11.69
C ASN A 501 -52.18 -56.90 -10.22
N ARG A 502 -52.10 -55.59 -10.00
CA ARG A 502 -52.40 -54.92 -8.72
C ARG A 502 -53.52 -53.91 -8.95
N SER A 503 -54.68 -54.41 -9.35
CA SER A 503 -55.96 -53.75 -9.09
C SER A 503 -56.99 -54.85 -8.84
N SER A 504 -57.76 -54.70 -7.76
CA SER A 504 -58.89 -55.53 -7.31
C SER A 504 -58.56 -56.77 -6.46
N SER A 505 -58.49 -56.61 -5.14
CA SER A 505 -59.48 -57.19 -4.21
C SER A 505 -59.13 -56.88 -2.75
N ILE A 506 -60.07 -56.17 -2.10
CA ILE A 506 -60.28 -55.93 -0.65
C ILE A 506 -59.37 -54.88 0.00
#